data_AF-A0A9P9K4D1-F1
#
_entry.id   AF-A0A9P9K4D1-F1
#
_cell.length_a   1.000
_cell.length_b   1.000
_cell.length_c   1.000
_cell.angle_alpha   90.00
_cell.angle_beta   90.00
_cell.angle_gamma   90.00
#
_symmetry.space_group_name_H-M   'P 1'
#
loop_
_entity.id
_entity.type
_entity.pdbx_description
1 polymer ?
#
loop_
_entity_poly.entity_id
_entity_poly.type
_entity_poly.pdbx_seq_one_letter_code
_entity_poly.pdbx_strand_id
1 'polypeptide(L)'
;MARFSIDENGNDQQEQHSYPALPLAKLQKLERLGLYYNLPEAAIICTKCGFALSPKRASEHPGKKHGIARSARHGLKPLLSSLNLPDPDTLALRSDGSRPHPYLTVQVASSCKHCGLRSASEKVLADHLRAKHRDKLELATGKQTRQHRLRDHIQQGVLFQSWTFNNTRRSWLVGADGHFGGRSVPSSVLLQASPDPVKQLAQKLFAEEHACLENQQSGHQRLPTGETPTSSALQTNWMRRTGWETILKDARHDILVSLAELPDCRTDRPMPLGVLGGEVIYSLARDERRLASMVAALDRLLDQCGETVRGTDVCLRRWLRGRFPDRPYKAPFELVTKSSSEKVYRKELKRFVCFWLRLFRLLPVVTREVTGRGLNKHQFRALRELWVDDIWRSEGPVDADTGDSKDEGQDGEEDEDEDEDESEDEDEDEDGDNEDEGNDEDEGEQQDETEDGGQRSVAADAGDQFDAETTSTWSLDSQEHHPQDPAADILLRFCYFAITEDFEGGVASSTMLVYFSAVRGLSTPDGDEYLQPHRFTPILARLIYCSRLVFLEAVLPRFSRSYGGIARRPRHGLLRRLNADRREYMCDGTLSPMGEFLSLLSYGNALRRSQGSTFRFHWSDDG
;
A
#
# COMPACT_ATOMS: atom_id res chain seq x y z
N MET A 1 -45.58 -41.13 52.07
CA MET A 1 -45.30 -40.99 53.52
C MET A 1 -44.19 -39.96 53.65
N ALA A 2 -44.54 -38.74 54.08
CA ALA A 2 -44.29 -38.21 55.43
C ALA A 2 -42.84 -37.71 55.58
N ARG A 3 -42.63 -36.38 55.56
CA ARG A 3 -42.54 -35.43 56.70
C ARG A 3 -41.07 -35.22 57.12
N PHE A 4 -40.51 -34.05 56.78
CA PHE A 4 -40.27 -32.89 57.67
C PHE A 4 -39.14 -33.11 58.70
N SER A 5 -38.08 -32.31 58.57
CA SER A 5 -37.55 -31.57 59.72
C SER A 5 -36.99 -30.23 59.22
N ILE A 6 -37.59 -29.17 59.76
CA ILE A 6 -37.12 -27.78 59.75
C ILE A 6 -36.10 -27.68 60.88
N ASP A 7 -35.01 -26.93 60.66
CA ASP A 7 -34.42 -26.11 61.72
C ASP A 7 -34.09 -24.74 61.12
N GLU A 8 -34.57 -23.71 61.84
CA GLU A 8 -34.51 -22.29 61.54
C GLU A 8 -33.21 -21.63 62.06
N ASN A 9 -33.01 -20.39 61.60
CA ASN A 9 -32.07 -19.35 62.05
C ASN A 9 -30.66 -19.46 61.43
N GLY A 10 -30.24 -18.60 60.50
CA GLY A 10 -30.62 -17.22 60.24
C GLY A 10 -29.54 -16.29 60.78
N ASN A 11 -28.49 -16.04 59.98
CA ASN A 11 -27.72 -14.81 60.02
C ASN A 11 -26.78 -14.70 58.78
N ASP A 12 -27.35 -14.46 57.60
CA ASP A 12 -26.57 -13.91 56.48
C ASP A 12 -26.85 -12.42 56.41
N GLN A 13 -25.92 -11.65 56.98
CA GLN A 13 -25.81 -10.21 56.75
C GLN A 13 -25.35 -10.01 55.30
N GLN A 14 -26.28 -10.03 54.35
CA GLN A 14 -26.08 -9.41 53.05
C GLN A 14 -26.20 -7.90 53.25
N GLU A 15 -25.06 -7.22 53.36
CA GLU A 15 -24.95 -5.78 53.12
C GLU A 15 -25.45 -5.48 51.71
N GLN A 16 -26.74 -5.19 51.59
CA GLN A 16 -27.32 -4.54 50.43
C GLN A 16 -26.78 -3.11 50.40
N HIS A 17 -25.69 -2.89 49.65
CA HIS A 17 -25.31 -1.55 49.23
C HIS A 17 -26.42 -1.00 48.32
N SER A 18 -27.40 -0.32 48.92
CA SER A 18 -28.41 0.43 48.20
C SER A 18 -27.75 1.67 47.57
N TYR A 19 -27.36 1.58 46.30
CA TYR A 19 -26.92 2.76 45.56
C TYR A 19 -28.09 3.73 45.39
N PRO A 20 -27.90 5.04 45.63
CA PRO A 20 -28.98 6.01 45.56
C PRO A 20 -29.49 6.15 44.13
N ALA A 21 -30.75 5.81 43.89
CA ALA A 21 -31.41 6.06 42.61
C ALA A 21 -31.46 7.57 42.34
N LEU A 22 -30.77 8.03 41.29
CA LEU A 22 -30.75 9.43 40.87
C LEU A 22 -32.16 9.86 40.42
N PRO A 23 -32.66 11.04 40.85
CA PRO A 23 -33.88 11.62 40.32
C PRO A 23 -33.87 11.74 38.79
N LEU A 24 -34.99 11.45 38.13
CA LEU A 24 -35.11 11.40 36.66
C LEU A 24 -34.60 12.67 35.96
N ALA A 25 -34.84 13.84 36.54
CA ALA A 25 -34.35 15.12 35.99
C ALA A 25 -32.82 15.23 35.95
N LYS A 26 -32.12 14.55 36.88
CA LYS A 26 -30.65 14.48 36.91
C LYS A 26 -30.13 13.48 35.86
N LEU A 27 -30.82 12.36 35.66
CA LEU A 27 -30.49 11.38 34.61
C LEU A 27 -30.64 11.98 33.21
N GLN A 28 -31.76 12.65 32.94
CA GLN A 28 -31.99 13.36 31.67
C GLN A 28 -30.96 14.47 31.40
N LYS A 29 -30.38 15.05 32.46
CA LYS A 29 -29.30 16.03 32.31
C LYS A 29 -27.98 15.36 31.92
N LEU A 30 -27.68 14.17 32.46
CA LEU A 30 -26.51 13.38 32.08
C LEU A 30 -26.63 12.87 30.63
N GLU A 31 -27.81 12.36 30.25
CA GLU A 31 -28.07 11.88 28.89
C GLU A 31 -27.89 12.98 27.83
N ARG A 32 -28.39 14.20 28.09
CA ARG A 32 -28.17 15.36 27.20
C ARG A 32 -26.69 15.73 27.02
N LEU A 33 -25.84 15.33 27.96
CA LEU A 33 -24.40 15.55 27.91
C LEU A 33 -23.63 14.34 27.34
N GLY A 34 -24.34 13.30 26.90
CA GLY A 34 -23.73 12.06 26.40
C GLY A 34 -23.11 11.20 27.52
N LEU A 35 -23.61 11.34 28.75
CA LEU A 35 -23.16 10.59 29.92
C LEU A 35 -24.28 9.65 30.40
N TYR A 36 -23.94 8.40 30.63
CA TYR A 36 -24.83 7.39 31.18
C TYR A 36 -24.39 7.01 32.60
N TYR A 37 -25.34 6.94 33.53
CA TYR A 37 -25.08 6.46 34.89
C TYR A 37 -25.39 4.97 34.97
N ASN A 38 -24.36 4.14 35.19
CA ASN A 38 -24.50 2.70 35.28
C ASN A 38 -24.83 2.23 36.72
N LEU A 39 -25.67 1.19 36.80
CA LEU A 39 -25.94 0.40 37.99
C LEU A 39 -25.99 -1.09 37.56
N PRO A 40 -25.57 -2.05 38.40
CA PRO A 40 -25.21 -1.91 39.82
C PRO A 40 -23.80 -1.32 40.07
N GLU A 41 -22.89 -1.38 39.10
CA GLU A 41 -21.55 -0.77 39.25
C GLU A 41 -21.64 0.75 39.03
N ALA A 42 -21.72 1.51 40.12
CA ALA A 42 -21.87 2.96 40.10
C ALA A 42 -20.74 3.66 39.33
N ALA A 43 -20.97 3.93 38.04
CA ALA A 43 -20.00 4.51 37.14
C ALA A 43 -20.67 5.48 36.16
N ILE A 44 -19.91 6.47 35.65
CA ILE A 44 -20.37 7.36 34.59
C ILE A 44 -19.69 6.96 33.30
N ILE A 45 -20.46 6.53 32.31
CA ILE A 45 -19.99 6.07 31.01
C ILE A 45 -20.24 7.15 29.98
N CYS A 46 -19.22 7.49 29.19
CA CYS A 46 -19.43 8.34 28.04
C CYS A 46 -20.04 7.51 26.89
N THR A 47 -21.27 7.81 26.48
CA THR A 47 -21.94 7.05 25.43
C THR A 47 -21.33 7.26 24.04
N LYS A 48 -20.56 8.34 23.85
CA LYS A 48 -19.84 8.63 22.60
C LYS A 48 -18.47 7.98 22.52
N CYS A 49 -17.77 7.85 23.64
CA CYS A 49 -16.43 7.27 23.69
C CYS A 49 -16.41 5.78 24.11
N GLY A 50 -17.48 5.30 24.75
CA GLY A 50 -17.67 3.89 25.07
C GLY A 50 -16.85 3.37 26.25
N PHE A 51 -16.46 4.24 27.20
CA PHE A 51 -15.76 3.83 28.44
C PHE A 51 -16.21 4.65 29.65
N ALA A 52 -15.97 4.10 30.84
CA ALA A 52 -16.26 4.75 32.11
C ALA A 52 -15.22 5.82 32.46
N LEU A 53 -15.70 6.95 32.97
CA LEU A 53 -14.92 8.13 33.30
C LEU A 53 -14.80 8.27 34.81
N SER A 54 -13.60 8.61 35.29
CA SER A 54 -13.41 8.99 36.69
C SER A 54 -14.17 10.30 36.98
N PRO A 55 -14.57 10.58 38.24
CA PRO A 55 -15.38 11.75 38.58
C PRO A 55 -14.80 13.08 38.11
N LYS A 56 -13.47 13.22 38.19
CA LYS A 56 -12.74 14.40 37.70
C LYS A 56 -12.86 14.53 36.17
N ARG A 57 -12.57 13.43 35.45
CA ARG A 57 -12.64 13.40 33.97
C ARG A 57 -14.07 13.58 33.47
N ALA A 58 -15.07 12.99 34.12
CA ALA A 58 -16.48 13.10 33.76
C ALA A 58 -17.00 14.55 33.74
N SER A 59 -16.43 15.45 34.55
CA SER A 59 -16.85 16.85 34.59
C SER A 59 -16.28 17.70 33.43
N GLU A 60 -15.10 17.34 32.93
CA GLU A 60 -14.37 18.10 31.91
C GLU A 60 -14.47 17.49 30.52
N HIS A 61 -14.54 16.16 30.44
CA HIS A 61 -14.51 15.36 29.21
C HIS A 61 -15.57 15.78 28.19
N PRO A 62 -16.84 16.01 28.55
CA PRO A 62 -17.83 16.43 27.55
C PRO A 62 -17.50 17.79 26.93
N GLY A 63 -16.79 18.68 27.66
CA GLY A 63 -16.31 19.94 27.11
C GLY A 63 -15.07 19.78 26.24
N LYS A 64 -14.06 19.06 26.74
CA LYS A 64 -12.75 18.93 26.07
C LYS A 64 -12.79 18.02 24.84
N LYS A 65 -13.53 16.91 24.87
CA LYS A 65 -13.56 15.90 23.80
C LYS A 65 -14.80 15.98 22.90
N HIS A 66 -15.90 16.58 23.38
CA HIS A 66 -17.15 16.70 22.59
C HIS A 66 -17.62 18.13 22.36
N GLY A 67 -16.81 19.15 22.71
CA GLY A 67 -17.11 20.55 22.43
C GLY A 67 -18.34 21.10 23.17
N ILE A 68 -18.81 20.46 24.25
CA ILE A 68 -20.01 20.91 24.95
C ILE A 68 -19.74 22.20 25.72
N ALA A 69 -20.51 23.24 25.40
CA ALA A 69 -20.40 24.58 25.98
C ALA A 69 -20.47 24.57 27.52
N ARG A 70 -19.75 25.51 28.15
CA ARG A 70 -19.66 25.62 29.62
C ARG A 70 -21.03 25.86 30.28
N SER A 71 -21.92 26.61 29.62
CA SER A 71 -23.29 26.86 30.06
C SER A 71 -24.12 25.58 30.18
N ALA A 72 -24.01 24.67 29.20
CA ALA A 72 -24.71 23.38 29.21
C ALA A 72 -24.19 22.42 30.30
N ARG A 73 -22.91 22.54 30.68
CA ARG A 73 -22.28 21.75 31.75
C ARG A 73 -22.46 22.35 33.15
N HIS A 74 -23.18 23.47 33.27
CA HIS A 74 -23.39 24.14 34.55
C HIS A 74 -24.03 23.21 35.59
N GLY A 75 -23.42 23.10 36.78
CA GLY A 75 -23.89 22.22 37.86
C GLY A 75 -23.60 20.72 37.67
N LEU A 76 -22.81 20.31 36.66
CA LEU A 76 -22.37 18.92 36.50
C LEU A 76 -21.34 18.50 37.55
N LYS A 77 -20.35 19.36 37.83
CA LYS A 77 -19.29 19.07 38.82
C LYS A 77 -19.84 18.80 40.24
N PRO A 78 -20.74 19.63 40.81
CA PRO A 78 -21.36 19.34 42.11
C PRO A 78 -22.19 18.05 42.10
N LEU A 79 -22.86 17.74 40.99
CA LEU A 79 -23.67 16.54 40.84
C LEU A 79 -22.81 15.27 40.84
N LEU A 80 -21.69 15.27 40.11
CA LEU A 80 -20.73 14.16 40.12
C LEU A 80 -20.05 13.99 41.49
N SER A 81 -19.71 15.10 42.16
CA SER A 81 -19.19 15.06 43.54
C SER A 81 -20.18 14.48 44.54
N SER A 82 -21.49 14.72 44.37
CA SER A 82 -22.53 14.16 45.26
C SER A 82 -22.73 12.65 45.13
N LEU A 83 -22.21 12.03 44.06
CA LEU A 83 -22.40 10.61 43.77
C LEU A 83 -21.29 9.71 44.33
N ASN A 84 -20.20 10.28 44.88
CA ASN A 84 -19.07 9.54 45.48
C ASN A 84 -18.64 8.31 44.66
N LEU A 85 -18.54 8.46 43.34
CA LEU A 85 -18.27 7.33 42.45
C LEU A 85 -16.84 6.82 42.63
N PRO A 86 -16.64 5.49 42.70
CA PRO A 86 -15.30 4.90 42.72
C PRO A 86 -14.57 5.15 41.39
N ASP A 87 -13.25 4.94 41.39
CA ASP A 87 -12.46 4.96 40.18
C ASP A 87 -12.90 3.81 39.24
N PRO A 88 -13.17 4.05 37.94
CA PRO A 88 -13.42 3.00 36.98
C PRO A 88 -12.43 1.83 37.02
N ASP A 89 -11.16 2.10 37.31
CA ASP A 89 -10.14 1.05 37.40
C ASP A 89 -10.25 0.20 38.68
N THR A 90 -11.10 0.54 39.65
CA THR A 90 -11.34 -0.28 40.86
C THR A 90 -12.67 -1.03 40.84
N LEU A 91 -13.51 -0.81 39.84
CA LEU A 91 -14.82 -1.46 39.70
C LEU A 91 -14.72 -3.00 39.56
N ALA A 92 -15.72 -3.69 40.11
CA ALA A 92 -15.85 -5.14 39.97
C ALA A 92 -16.01 -5.54 38.50
N LEU A 93 -15.34 -6.62 38.11
CA LEU A 93 -15.46 -7.17 36.76
C LEU A 93 -16.76 -7.97 36.63
N ARG A 94 -17.38 -7.89 35.46
CA ARG A 94 -18.50 -8.77 35.12
C ARG A 94 -17.98 -10.18 34.85
N SER A 95 -18.86 -11.17 34.99
CA SER A 95 -18.51 -12.55 34.66
C SER A 95 -18.25 -12.73 33.16
N ASP A 96 -17.29 -13.59 32.83
CA ASP A 96 -17.03 -14.00 31.45
C ASP A 96 -18.27 -14.70 30.85
N GLY A 97 -18.58 -14.37 29.59
CA GLY A 97 -19.78 -14.84 28.90
C GLY A 97 -21.03 -13.99 29.16
N SER A 98 -20.91 -12.89 29.90
CA SER A 98 -22.02 -11.95 30.11
C SER A 98 -22.44 -11.25 28.82
N ARG A 99 -23.69 -10.77 28.78
CA ARG A 99 -24.20 -9.97 27.65
C ARG A 99 -23.41 -8.65 27.54
N PRO A 100 -23.19 -8.14 26.32
CA PRO A 100 -22.47 -6.89 26.13
C PRO A 100 -23.19 -5.75 26.83
N HIS A 101 -22.45 -4.95 27.59
CA HIS A 101 -22.94 -3.71 28.14
C HIS A 101 -23.22 -2.73 27.00
N PRO A 102 -24.42 -2.12 26.91
CA PRO A 102 -24.89 -1.39 25.73
C PRO A 102 -24.11 -0.09 25.43
N TYR A 103 -23.44 0.48 26.44
CA TYR A 103 -22.70 1.75 26.32
C TYR A 103 -21.18 1.60 26.44
N LEU A 104 -20.65 0.38 26.53
CA LEU A 104 -19.19 0.13 26.54
C LEU A 104 -18.75 -0.44 25.19
N THR A 105 -17.57 -0.03 24.74
CA THR A 105 -16.99 -0.51 23.48
C THR A 105 -16.65 -1.99 23.59
N VAL A 106 -17.16 -2.79 22.66
CA VAL A 106 -16.72 -4.19 22.47
C VAL A 106 -15.40 -4.18 21.71
N GLN A 107 -14.40 -4.86 22.25
CA GLN A 107 -13.06 -4.92 21.70
C GLN A 107 -12.73 -6.35 21.28
N VAL A 108 -11.90 -6.49 20.25
CA VAL A 108 -11.42 -7.78 19.75
C VAL A 108 -9.99 -7.97 20.23
N ALA A 109 -9.72 -9.07 20.95
CA ALA A 109 -8.37 -9.46 21.35
C ALA A 109 -8.15 -10.94 21.11
N SER A 110 -6.90 -11.34 21.37
CA SER A 110 -6.52 -12.72 21.47
C SER A 110 -6.32 -13.11 22.94
N SER A 111 -6.56 -14.38 23.28
CA SER A 111 -6.34 -14.89 24.63
C SER A 111 -5.52 -16.17 24.66
N CYS A 112 -4.67 -16.31 25.67
CA CYS A 112 -3.93 -17.54 25.94
C CYS A 112 -4.88 -18.66 26.37
N LYS A 113 -4.85 -19.81 25.68
CA LYS A 113 -5.70 -20.98 25.97
C LYS A 113 -5.38 -21.66 27.32
N HIS A 114 -4.24 -21.34 27.93
CA HIS A 114 -3.74 -22.04 29.12
C HIS A 114 -3.96 -21.31 30.44
N CYS A 115 -3.99 -19.98 30.44
CA CYS A 115 -4.14 -19.18 31.67
C CYS A 115 -5.12 -18.00 31.51
N GLY A 116 -5.74 -17.85 30.34
CA GLY A 116 -6.74 -16.81 30.09
C GLY A 116 -6.20 -15.38 29.96
N LEU A 117 -4.87 -15.17 29.92
CA LEU A 117 -4.28 -13.84 29.66
C LEU A 117 -4.76 -13.30 28.31
N ARG A 118 -5.18 -12.04 28.26
CA ARG A 118 -5.75 -11.39 27.08
C ARG A 118 -4.89 -10.22 26.65
N SER A 119 -4.68 -10.07 25.35
CA SER A 119 -4.03 -8.90 24.78
C SER A 119 -4.48 -8.68 23.35
N ALA A 120 -4.58 -7.42 22.96
CA ALA A 120 -4.69 -7.04 21.56
C ALA A 120 -3.36 -7.26 20.80
N SER A 121 -2.23 -7.32 21.52
CA SER A 121 -0.91 -7.56 20.95
C SER A 121 -0.53 -9.04 20.95
N GLU A 122 -0.31 -9.60 19.77
CA GLU A 122 0.18 -10.97 19.59
C GLU A 122 1.59 -11.15 20.18
N LYS A 123 2.42 -10.10 20.14
CA LYS A 123 3.77 -10.09 20.72
C LYS A 123 3.74 -10.32 22.23
N VAL A 124 2.84 -9.66 22.95
CA VAL A 124 2.67 -9.82 24.41
C VAL A 124 2.23 -11.24 24.77
N LEU A 125 1.33 -11.84 23.99
CA LEU A 125 0.91 -13.23 24.19
C LEU A 125 2.01 -14.23 23.85
N ALA A 126 2.79 -13.97 22.79
CA ALA A 126 3.93 -14.78 22.41
C ALA A 126 5.03 -14.78 23.49
N ASP A 127 5.37 -13.61 24.05
CA ASP A 127 6.32 -13.49 25.16
C ASP A 127 5.80 -14.19 26.42
N HIS A 128 4.51 -14.03 26.73
CA HIS A 128 3.87 -14.70 27.85
C HIS A 128 3.91 -16.24 27.72
N LEU A 129 3.58 -16.79 26.54
CA LEU A 129 3.61 -18.23 26.29
C LEU A 129 5.02 -18.80 26.47
N ARG A 130 6.05 -18.09 26.02
CA ARG A 130 7.46 -18.46 26.23
C ARG A 130 7.87 -18.44 27.70
N ALA A 131 7.38 -17.47 28.46
CA ALA A 131 7.76 -17.28 29.86
C ALA A 131 7.05 -18.22 30.83
N LYS A 132 5.75 -18.52 30.61
CA LYS A 132 4.91 -19.24 31.59
C LYS A 132 4.35 -20.58 31.10
N HIS A 133 4.42 -20.88 29.81
CA HIS A 133 3.86 -22.09 29.21
C HIS A 133 4.86 -22.82 28.29
N ARG A 134 6.14 -22.74 28.64
CA ARG A 134 7.25 -23.35 27.88
C ARG A 134 7.15 -24.87 27.82
N ASP A 135 6.77 -25.49 28.93
CA ASP A 135 6.50 -26.92 29.09
C ASP A 135 5.43 -27.42 28.11
N LYS A 136 4.38 -26.63 27.87
CA LYS A 136 3.30 -26.97 26.95
C LYS A 136 3.66 -26.75 25.47
N LEU A 137 4.67 -25.92 25.19
CA LEU A 137 5.24 -25.74 23.85
C LEU A 137 6.20 -26.86 23.44
N GLU A 138 6.80 -27.56 24.41
CA GLU A 138 7.79 -28.62 24.18
C GLU A 138 7.16 -30.01 23.94
N LEU A 139 5.92 -30.25 24.41
CA LEU A 139 5.18 -31.52 24.21
C LEU A 139 4.53 -31.70 22.83
N ALA A 140 4.50 -30.66 21.98
CA ALA A 140 4.02 -30.72 20.61
C ALA A 140 5.18 -31.02 19.64
N THR A 141 5.72 -32.25 19.68
CA THR A 141 6.83 -32.70 18.82
C THR A 141 6.35 -33.10 17.43
N GLY A 142 6.30 -32.14 16.52
CA GLY A 142 6.21 -32.33 15.07
C GLY A 142 6.88 -31.16 14.34
N LYS A 143 7.68 -31.44 13.31
CA LYS A 143 8.51 -30.46 12.58
C LYS A 143 7.65 -29.38 11.90
N GLN A 144 7.34 -28.30 12.61
CA GLN A 144 6.84 -27.04 12.04
C GLN A 144 7.61 -25.83 12.62
N THR A 145 7.65 -24.75 11.82
CA THR A 145 8.37 -23.49 12.08
C THR A 145 7.87 -22.81 13.37
N ARG A 146 8.78 -22.08 14.03
CA ARG A 146 8.60 -21.52 15.39
C ARG A 146 7.37 -20.61 15.55
N GLN A 147 6.91 -19.93 14.49
CA GLN A 147 5.75 -19.02 14.54
C GLN A 147 4.39 -19.76 14.55
N HIS A 148 4.27 -20.89 13.84
CA HIS A 148 3.04 -21.68 13.80
C HIS A 148 2.67 -22.26 15.18
N ARG A 149 3.67 -22.62 15.99
CA ARG A 149 3.48 -23.24 17.32
C ARG A 149 2.79 -22.34 18.33
N LEU A 150 2.97 -21.01 18.23
CA LEU A 150 2.39 -20.07 19.19
C LEU A 150 0.90 -19.84 18.94
N ARG A 151 0.49 -19.87 17.66
CA ARG A 151 -0.90 -19.63 17.24
C ARG A 151 -1.85 -20.70 17.75
N ASP A 152 -1.41 -21.95 17.84
CA ASP A 152 -2.22 -23.07 18.36
C ASP A 152 -2.56 -22.92 19.85
N HIS A 153 -1.77 -22.15 20.60
CA HIS A 153 -1.99 -21.87 22.01
C HIS A 153 -2.68 -20.52 22.27
N ILE A 154 -3.03 -19.80 21.21
CA ILE A 154 -3.75 -18.52 21.24
C ILE A 154 -5.14 -18.71 20.64
N GLN A 155 -6.17 -18.25 21.35
CA GLN A 155 -7.52 -18.13 20.81
C GLN A 155 -7.66 -16.73 20.21
N GLN A 156 -7.77 -16.63 18.88
CA GLN A 156 -7.98 -15.38 18.16
C GLN A 156 -9.48 -15.02 18.10
N GLY A 157 -9.79 -13.74 17.97
CA GLY A 157 -11.15 -13.26 17.72
C GLY A 157 -12.07 -13.27 18.94
N VAL A 158 -11.50 -13.12 20.14
CA VAL A 158 -12.25 -13.13 21.40
C VAL A 158 -12.79 -11.72 21.67
N LEU A 159 -14.11 -11.61 21.87
CA LEU A 159 -14.77 -10.35 22.20
C LEU A 159 -14.72 -10.09 23.70
N PHE A 160 -14.26 -8.91 24.08
CA PHE A 160 -14.23 -8.48 25.47
C PHE A 160 -14.74 -7.05 25.66
N GLN A 161 -15.12 -6.74 26.89
CA GLN A 161 -15.40 -5.38 27.34
C GLN A 161 -14.62 -5.09 28.62
N SER A 162 -14.31 -3.82 28.84
CA SER A 162 -13.67 -3.30 30.04
C SER A 162 -14.33 -1.98 30.46
N TRP A 163 -14.20 -1.64 31.74
CA TRP A 163 -14.68 -0.35 32.25
C TRP A 163 -13.82 0.81 31.72
N THR A 164 -12.51 0.60 31.57
CA THR A 164 -11.56 1.59 31.09
C THR A 164 -11.06 1.29 29.68
N PHE A 165 -10.69 2.35 28.96
CA PHE A 165 -10.26 2.27 27.56
C PHE A 165 -9.09 1.30 27.39
N ASN A 166 -9.23 0.33 26.50
CA ASN A 166 -8.22 -0.67 26.09
C ASN A 166 -7.58 -1.48 27.24
N ASN A 167 -8.24 -1.59 28.40
CA ASN A 167 -7.71 -2.34 29.54
C ASN A 167 -7.99 -3.86 29.41
N THR A 168 -7.13 -4.53 28.64
CA THR A 168 -7.18 -5.98 28.42
C THR A 168 -6.98 -6.81 29.69
N ARG A 169 -6.27 -6.28 30.70
CA ARG A 169 -6.00 -6.98 31.97
C ARG A 169 -7.20 -7.01 32.91
N ARG A 170 -8.09 -6.03 32.82
CA ARG A 170 -9.33 -5.91 33.61
C ARG A 170 -10.55 -5.94 32.69
N SER A 171 -10.68 -7.02 31.93
CA SER A 171 -11.74 -7.23 30.95
C SER A 171 -12.51 -8.54 31.18
N TRP A 172 -13.73 -8.62 30.66
CA TRP A 172 -14.56 -9.84 30.66
C TRP A 172 -15.01 -10.21 29.25
N LEU A 173 -15.24 -11.51 29.00
CA LEU A 173 -15.72 -12.03 27.72
C LEU A 173 -17.19 -11.73 27.51
N VAL A 174 -17.54 -11.40 26.26
CA VAL A 174 -18.92 -11.19 25.86
C VAL A 174 -19.44 -12.45 25.15
N GLY A 175 -20.58 -12.98 25.60
CA GLY A 175 -21.24 -14.15 24.99
C GLY A 175 -21.87 -13.82 23.63
N ALA A 176 -21.66 -14.68 22.63
CA ALA A 176 -22.08 -14.48 21.23
C ALA A 176 -23.57 -14.80 20.93
N ASP A 177 -24.42 -14.90 21.95
CA ASP A 177 -25.81 -15.37 21.80
C ASP A 177 -26.83 -14.23 21.99
N GLY A 178 -27.38 -13.75 20.87
CA GLY A 178 -28.57 -12.90 20.88
C GLY A 178 -28.85 -12.21 19.55
N HIS A 179 -29.82 -12.74 18.80
CA HIS A 179 -30.42 -12.12 17.61
C HIS A 179 -30.78 -10.64 17.83
N PHE A 180 -30.30 -9.76 16.94
CA PHE A 180 -30.74 -8.38 16.85
C PHE A 180 -32.06 -8.30 16.04
N GLY A 181 -33.18 -8.22 16.74
CA GLY A 181 -34.47 -7.78 16.19
C GLY A 181 -34.45 -6.26 15.99
N GLY A 182 -34.95 -5.81 14.82
CA GLY A 182 -34.66 -4.50 14.27
C GLY A 182 -35.21 -3.28 15.03
N ARG A 183 -34.39 -2.22 15.04
CA ARG A 183 -34.83 -0.87 14.62
C ARG A 183 -33.62 -0.10 14.10
N SER A 184 -33.52 -0.05 12.78
CA SER A 184 -32.56 0.75 12.03
C SER A 184 -32.83 2.24 12.21
N VAL A 185 -31.84 2.99 12.70
CA VAL A 185 -31.52 4.35 12.26
C VAL A 185 -29.97 4.46 12.24
N PRO A 186 -29.36 5.00 11.18
CA PRO A 186 -28.06 4.53 10.69
C PRO A 186 -26.88 5.35 11.22
N SER A 187 -25.88 4.66 11.78
CA SER A 187 -24.52 5.20 11.99
C SER A 187 -23.52 4.49 11.07
N SER A 188 -23.88 4.32 9.80
CA SER A 188 -23.05 3.71 8.78
C SER A 188 -22.89 4.64 7.57
N VAL A 189 -22.47 5.89 7.79
CA VAL A 189 -22.17 6.81 6.67
C VAL A 189 -20.74 7.32 6.65
N LEU A 190 -19.89 7.16 7.67
CA LEU A 190 -18.58 7.84 7.60
C LEU A 190 -17.28 7.06 7.80
N LEU A 191 -17.22 5.78 8.15
CA LEU A 191 -15.93 5.04 8.12
C LEU A 191 -16.12 3.53 7.94
N GLN A 192 -16.95 3.11 6.98
CA GLN A 192 -16.78 1.77 6.44
C GLN A 192 -15.83 1.93 5.25
N ALA A 193 -14.58 1.50 5.41
CA ALA A 193 -13.77 1.20 4.24
C ALA A 193 -14.61 0.28 3.37
N SER A 194 -14.90 0.70 2.14
CA SER A 194 -15.56 -0.18 1.18
C SER A 194 -14.73 -1.46 1.14
N PRO A 195 -15.34 -2.65 1.35
CA PRO A 195 -14.61 -3.89 1.17
C PRO A 195 -13.98 -3.86 -0.22
N ASP A 196 -12.67 -4.16 -0.30
CA ASP A 196 -11.96 -4.24 -1.58
C ASP A 196 -12.65 -5.32 -2.43
N PRO A 197 -13.42 -4.94 -3.46
CA PRO A 197 -14.19 -5.89 -4.27
C PRO A 197 -13.26 -6.88 -4.97
N VAL A 198 -12.02 -6.45 -5.26
CA VAL A 198 -10.98 -7.26 -5.91
C VAL A 198 -10.49 -8.35 -4.96
N LYS A 199 -10.31 -8.03 -3.67
CA LYS A 199 -9.91 -9.00 -2.64
C LYS A 199 -10.98 -10.07 -2.42
N GLN A 200 -12.25 -9.67 -2.37
CA GLN A 200 -13.38 -10.63 -2.23
C GLN A 200 -13.55 -11.50 -3.47
N LEU A 201 -13.42 -10.92 -4.67
CA LEU A 201 -13.46 -11.66 -5.93
C LEU A 201 -12.30 -12.67 -6.03
N ALA A 202 -11.08 -12.28 -5.67
CA ALA A 202 -9.93 -13.17 -5.65
C ALA A 202 -10.13 -14.36 -4.71
N GLN A 203 -10.66 -14.14 -3.51
CA GLN A 203 -10.97 -15.20 -2.55
C GLN A 203 -12.05 -16.16 -3.05
N LYS A 204 -13.09 -15.63 -3.72
CA LYS A 204 -14.16 -16.44 -4.30
C LYS A 204 -13.66 -17.31 -5.46
N LEU A 205 -12.91 -16.72 -6.40
CA LEU A 205 -12.35 -17.44 -7.54
C LEU A 205 -11.38 -18.52 -7.09
N PHE A 206 -10.56 -18.26 -6.07
CA PHE A 206 -9.65 -19.26 -5.49
C PHE A 206 -10.42 -20.48 -4.95
N ALA A 207 -11.52 -20.25 -4.21
CA ALA A 207 -12.36 -21.35 -3.72
C ALA A 207 -12.99 -22.16 -4.86
N GLU A 208 -13.39 -21.50 -5.95
CA GLU A 208 -13.93 -22.16 -7.16
C GLU A 208 -12.87 -23.00 -7.89
N GLU A 209 -11.64 -22.52 -8.01
CA GLU A 209 -10.54 -23.27 -8.63
C GLU A 209 -10.11 -24.48 -7.79
N HIS A 210 -10.05 -24.33 -6.46
CA HIS A 210 -9.77 -25.45 -5.55
C HIS A 210 -10.83 -26.55 -5.69
N ALA A 211 -12.12 -26.17 -5.76
CA ALA A 211 -13.22 -27.11 -6.00
C ALA A 211 -13.15 -27.77 -7.38
N CYS A 212 -12.75 -27.04 -8.42
CA CYS A 212 -12.53 -27.60 -9.76
C CYS A 212 -11.37 -28.61 -9.80
N LEU A 213 -10.26 -28.32 -9.12
CA LEU A 213 -9.11 -29.21 -9.03
C LEU A 213 -9.42 -30.48 -8.22
N GLU A 214 -10.17 -30.36 -7.11
CA GLU A 214 -10.67 -31.52 -6.34
C GLU A 214 -11.61 -32.39 -7.17
N ASN A 215 -12.48 -31.78 -7.99
CA ASN A 215 -13.37 -32.51 -8.89
C ASN A 215 -12.63 -33.20 -10.05
N GLN A 216 -11.54 -32.61 -10.56
CA GLN A 216 -10.70 -33.22 -11.60
C GLN A 216 -9.87 -34.40 -11.06
N GLN A 217 -9.35 -34.32 -9.83
CA GLN A 217 -8.66 -35.44 -9.17
C GLN A 217 -9.61 -36.60 -8.83
N SER A 218 -10.89 -36.30 -8.58
CA SER A 218 -11.93 -37.29 -8.30
C SER A 218 -12.55 -37.90 -9.57
N GLY A 219 -12.30 -37.30 -10.74
CA GLY A 219 -12.98 -37.56 -12.01
C GLY A 219 -12.14 -38.27 -13.06
N HIS A 220 -11.45 -39.36 -12.73
CA HIS A 220 -10.96 -40.31 -13.75
C HIS A 220 -12.13 -41.12 -14.34
N GLN A 221 -13.02 -40.46 -15.09
CA GLN A 221 -13.93 -41.14 -16.02
C GLN A 221 -13.82 -40.53 -17.43
N ARG A 222 -13.26 -41.36 -18.29
CA ARG A 222 -13.04 -41.21 -19.73
C ARG A 222 -14.38 -41.11 -20.48
N LEU A 223 -14.57 -40.08 -21.31
CA LEU A 223 -15.54 -40.02 -22.42
C LEU A 223 -15.25 -38.80 -23.33
N PRO A 224 -15.74 -38.76 -24.59
CA PRO A 224 -14.94 -39.13 -25.76
C PRO A 224 -14.59 -37.95 -26.68
N THR A 225 -13.53 -38.20 -27.45
CA THR A 225 -12.99 -37.50 -28.63
C THR A 225 -13.89 -36.46 -29.30
N GLY A 226 -13.40 -35.21 -29.39
CA GLY A 226 -13.99 -34.27 -30.34
C GLY A 226 -13.55 -32.81 -30.31
N GLU A 227 -12.88 -32.30 -29.28
CA GLU A 227 -12.40 -30.90 -29.28
C GLU A 227 -11.05 -30.83 -28.56
N THR A 228 -10.10 -30.10 -29.13
CA THR A 228 -8.73 -29.92 -28.62
C THR A 228 -8.72 -29.51 -27.14
N PRO A 229 -8.22 -30.35 -26.22
CA PRO A 229 -8.34 -30.15 -24.76
C PRO A 229 -7.30 -29.19 -24.17
N THR A 230 -6.60 -28.41 -24.98
CA THR A 230 -5.47 -27.57 -24.54
C THR A 230 -5.88 -26.31 -23.77
N SER A 231 -7.13 -25.81 -23.90
CA SER A 231 -7.50 -24.50 -23.32
C SER A 231 -8.04 -24.57 -21.88
N SER A 232 -8.71 -25.66 -21.47
CA SER A 232 -9.32 -25.72 -20.13
C SER A 232 -8.36 -26.10 -19.00
N ALA A 233 -7.27 -26.82 -19.29
CA ALA A 233 -6.33 -27.33 -18.29
C ALA A 233 -5.25 -26.31 -17.88
N LEU A 234 -5.05 -25.24 -18.67
CA LEU A 234 -4.01 -24.22 -18.46
C LEU A 234 -4.53 -22.91 -17.84
N GLN A 235 -5.84 -22.73 -17.73
CA GLN A 235 -6.42 -21.48 -17.23
C GLN A 235 -6.48 -21.45 -15.71
N THR A 236 -5.34 -21.13 -15.10
CA THR A 236 -5.32 -20.70 -13.70
C THR A 236 -6.16 -19.42 -13.54
N ASN A 237 -6.66 -19.16 -12.34
CA ASN A 237 -7.33 -17.90 -12.03
C ASN A 237 -6.47 -16.66 -12.33
N TRP A 238 -5.15 -16.80 -12.28
CA TRP A 238 -4.21 -15.77 -12.70
C TRP A 238 -4.30 -15.51 -14.20
N MET A 239 -4.20 -16.56 -15.04
CA MET A 239 -4.30 -16.44 -16.49
C MET A 239 -5.66 -15.91 -16.95
N ARG A 240 -6.75 -16.28 -16.26
CA ARG A 240 -8.08 -15.70 -16.52
C ARG A 240 -8.15 -14.20 -16.21
N ARG A 241 -7.53 -13.74 -15.12
CA ARG A 241 -7.55 -12.33 -14.73
C ARG A 241 -6.64 -11.48 -15.61
N THR A 242 -5.46 -11.96 -15.98
CA THR A 242 -4.51 -11.21 -16.80
C THR A 242 -4.91 -11.23 -18.28
N GLY A 243 -5.56 -12.29 -18.75
CA GLY A 243 -5.98 -12.44 -20.14
C GLY A 243 -4.81 -12.54 -21.12
N TRP A 244 -3.59 -12.82 -20.66
CA TRP A 244 -2.39 -12.81 -21.50
C TRP A 244 -2.47 -13.77 -22.68
N GLU A 245 -3.07 -14.95 -22.49
CA GLU A 245 -3.32 -15.91 -23.58
C GLU A 245 -4.10 -15.27 -24.74
N THR A 246 -5.03 -14.36 -24.44
CA THR A 246 -5.81 -13.65 -25.47
C THR A 246 -5.06 -12.45 -26.01
N ILE A 247 -4.37 -11.69 -25.14
CA ILE A 247 -3.63 -10.47 -25.53
C ILE A 247 -2.45 -10.81 -26.45
N LEU A 248 -1.75 -11.91 -26.17
CA LEU A 248 -0.51 -12.31 -26.85
C LEU A 248 -0.70 -13.55 -27.74
N LYS A 249 -1.95 -13.91 -28.06
CA LYS A 249 -2.29 -15.12 -28.82
C LYS A 249 -1.57 -15.22 -30.17
N ASP A 250 -1.65 -14.13 -30.93
CA ASP A 250 -1.13 -14.03 -32.30
C ASP A 250 0.24 -13.32 -32.35
N ALA A 251 0.88 -13.17 -31.19
CA ALA A 251 2.14 -12.44 -31.07
C ALA A 251 3.34 -13.39 -31.01
N ARG A 252 4.51 -12.91 -31.46
CA ARG A 252 5.78 -13.64 -31.44
C ARG A 252 6.51 -13.41 -30.13
N HIS A 253 6.34 -14.33 -29.18
CA HIS A 253 6.83 -14.20 -27.81
C HIS A 253 8.35 -14.02 -27.76
N ASP A 254 9.09 -14.79 -28.55
CA ASP A 254 10.54 -14.68 -28.73
C ASP A 254 10.96 -13.25 -29.07
N ILE A 255 10.32 -12.67 -30.09
CA ILE A 255 10.64 -11.30 -30.55
C ILE A 255 10.22 -10.26 -29.51
N LEU A 256 9.08 -10.46 -28.85
CA LEU A 256 8.59 -9.54 -27.82
C LEU A 256 9.54 -9.43 -26.63
N VAL A 257 10.12 -10.56 -26.20
CA VAL A 257 11.11 -10.59 -25.11
C VAL A 257 12.37 -9.82 -25.54
N SER A 258 12.93 -10.11 -26.71
CA SER A 258 14.12 -9.41 -27.21
C SER A 258 13.89 -7.90 -27.42
N LEU A 259 12.70 -7.48 -27.84
CA LEU A 259 12.37 -6.06 -27.96
C LEU A 259 12.53 -5.30 -26.64
N ALA A 260 12.29 -5.96 -25.49
CA ALA A 260 12.37 -5.37 -24.17
C ALA A 260 13.78 -5.37 -23.56
N GLU A 261 14.81 -5.92 -24.21
CA GLU A 261 16.18 -5.90 -23.68
C GLU A 261 16.78 -4.49 -23.64
N LEU A 262 17.88 -4.28 -22.93
CA LEU A 262 18.57 -2.99 -22.99
C LEU A 262 19.55 -2.95 -24.17
N PRO A 263 19.83 -1.77 -24.75
CA PRO A 263 20.85 -1.65 -25.78
C PRO A 263 22.22 -1.97 -25.17
N ASP A 264 22.98 -2.80 -25.86
CA ASP A 264 24.39 -3.02 -25.54
C ASP A 264 25.20 -1.80 -26.03
N CYS A 265 25.74 -1.02 -25.09
CA CYS A 265 26.53 0.17 -25.39
C CYS A 265 27.97 -0.14 -25.83
N ARG A 266 28.43 -1.39 -25.65
CA ARG A 266 29.80 -1.82 -25.92
C ARG A 266 29.99 -2.21 -27.38
N THR A 267 28.92 -2.60 -28.07
CA THR A 267 28.99 -3.09 -29.45
C THR A 267 28.28 -2.17 -30.43
N ASP A 268 29.00 -1.65 -31.43
CA ASP A 268 28.39 -0.92 -32.56
C ASP A 268 27.80 -1.90 -33.59
N ARG A 269 27.00 -2.86 -33.12
CA ARG A 269 26.47 -3.96 -33.92
C ARG A 269 24.94 -3.92 -33.94
N PRO A 270 24.32 -4.35 -35.05
CA PRO A 270 22.88 -4.55 -35.07
C PRO A 270 22.49 -5.66 -34.09
N MET A 271 21.43 -5.42 -33.33
CA MET A 271 20.93 -6.36 -32.33
C MET A 271 19.91 -7.30 -32.98
N PRO A 272 20.08 -8.63 -32.92
CA PRO A 272 19.09 -9.58 -33.41
C PRO A 272 17.85 -9.54 -32.51
N LEU A 273 16.66 -9.48 -33.12
CA LEU A 273 15.38 -9.48 -32.41
C LEU A 273 14.65 -10.82 -32.49
N GLY A 274 15.04 -11.72 -33.41
CA GLY A 274 14.42 -13.03 -33.60
C GLY A 274 14.14 -13.34 -35.07
N VAL A 275 13.49 -14.48 -35.35
CA VAL A 275 13.31 -14.99 -36.72
C VAL A 275 11.85 -14.90 -37.16
N LEU A 276 11.59 -14.20 -38.26
CA LEU A 276 10.26 -14.08 -38.88
C LEU A 276 10.33 -14.48 -40.35
N GLY A 277 9.49 -15.44 -40.76
CA GLY A 277 9.46 -15.93 -42.15
C GLY A 277 10.78 -16.60 -42.60
N GLY A 278 11.62 -17.04 -41.67
CA GLY A 278 12.94 -17.63 -41.95
C GLY A 278 14.08 -16.61 -42.05
N GLU A 279 13.80 -15.30 -41.90
CA GLU A 279 14.80 -14.24 -41.87
C GLU A 279 14.95 -13.68 -40.45
N VAL A 280 16.19 -13.35 -40.07
CA VAL A 280 16.47 -12.70 -38.78
C VAL A 280 16.12 -11.22 -38.88
N ILE A 281 15.26 -10.75 -37.98
CA ILE A 281 14.96 -9.33 -37.83
C ILE A 281 16.02 -8.71 -36.94
N TYR A 282 16.51 -7.53 -37.32
CA TYR A 282 17.49 -6.77 -36.56
C TYR A 282 16.97 -5.39 -36.19
N SER A 283 17.35 -4.94 -34.99
CA SER A 283 17.44 -3.51 -34.71
C SER A 283 18.77 -2.98 -35.23
N LEU A 284 18.73 -1.87 -35.96
CA LEU A 284 19.92 -1.30 -36.60
C LEU A 284 20.88 -0.74 -35.55
N ALA A 285 22.20 -0.88 -35.75
CA ALA A 285 23.22 -0.34 -34.82
C ALA A 285 23.03 1.15 -34.53
N ARG A 286 22.65 1.95 -35.55
CA ARG A 286 22.33 3.37 -35.37
C ARG A 286 21.11 3.62 -34.48
N ASP A 287 20.12 2.73 -34.52
CA ASP A 287 18.90 2.83 -33.75
C ASP A 287 19.22 2.43 -32.29
N GLU A 288 20.06 1.41 -32.07
CA GLU A 288 20.56 1.01 -30.74
C GLU A 288 21.43 2.08 -30.08
N ARG A 289 22.34 2.74 -30.81
CA ARG A 289 23.09 3.89 -30.27
C ARG A 289 22.19 5.01 -29.79
N ARG A 290 21.14 5.32 -30.56
CA ARG A 290 20.15 6.33 -30.18
C ARG A 290 19.36 5.89 -28.94
N LEU A 291 18.99 4.61 -28.85
CA LEU A 291 18.35 4.05 -27.65
C LEU A 291 19.27 4.15 -26.43
N ALA A 292 20.57 3.89 -26.58
CA ALA A 292 21.54 4.05 -25.50
C ALA A 292 21.59 5.50 -24.99
N SER A 293 21.60 6.49 -25.90
CA SER A 293 21.52 7.91 -25.52
C SER A 293 20.21 8.25 -24.79
N MET A 294 19.08 7.68 -25.24
CA MET A 294 17.78 7.86 -24.58
C MET A 294 17.73 7.20 -23.20
N VAL A 295 18.32 6.02 -23.04
CA VAL A 295 18.42 5.31 -21.75
C VAL A 295 19.26 6.12 -20.76
N ALA A 296 20.39 6.70 -21.19
CA ALA A 296 21.20 7.58 -20.35
C ALA A 296 20.44 8.87 -19.96
N ALA A 297 19.64 9.43 -20.87
CA ALA A 297 18.77 10.58 -20.55
C ALA A 297 17.62 10.21 -19.60
N LEU A 298 17.13 8.97 -19.66
CA LEU A 298 16.11 8.46 -18.75
C LEU A 298 16.63 8.33 -17.32
N ASP A 299 17.91 7.98 -17.13
CA ASP A 299 18.52 8.00 -15.80
C ASP A 299 18.53 9.40 -15.19
N ARG A 300 18.95 10.41 -15.95
CA ARG A 300 18.93 11.81 -15.51
C ARG A 300 17.51 12.28 -15.21
N LEU A 301 16.52 11.84 -15.99
CA LEU A 301 15.11 12.11 -15.68
C LEU A 301 14.70 11.49 -14.33
N LEU A 302 15.08 10.24 -14.07
CA LEU A 302 14.73 9.55 -12.82
C LEU A 302 15.44 10.15 -11.61
N ASP A 303 16.67 10.64 -11.78
CA ASP A 303 17.38 11.41 -10.74
C ASP A 303 16.60 12.68 -10.39
N GLN A 304 16.14 13.40 -11.39
CA GLN A 304 15.33 14.61 -11.21
C GLN A 304 13.96 14.29 -10.57
N CYS A 305 13.33 13.17 -10.94
CA CYS A 305 12.12 12.70 -10.27
C CYS A 305 12.40 12.46 -8.77
N GLY A 306 13.57 11.88 -8.44
CA GLY A 306 14.04 11.72 -7.08
C GLY A 306 14.13 13.04 -6.32
N GLU A 307 14.73 14.07 -6.91
CA GLU A 307 14.81 15.41 -6.33
C GLU A 307 13.44 16.05 -6.10
N THR A 308 12.49 15.84 -7.01
CA THR A 308 11.12 16.30 -6.82
C THR A 308 10.42 15.57 -5.68
N VAL A 309 10.63 14.26 -5.52
CA VAL A 309 10.10 13.50 -4.36
C VAL A 309 10.71 14.02 -3.06
N ARG A 310 12.04 14.19 -2.98
CA ARG A 310 12.74 14.76 -1.81
C ARG A 310 12.24 16.16 -1.46
N GLY A 311 11.95 16.96 -2.49
CA GLY A 311 11.38 18.31 -2.36
C GLY A 311 9.88 18.37 -2.10
N THR A 312 9.18 17.25 -1.93
CA THR A 312 7.72 17.20 -1.79
C THR A 312 7.31 16.77 -0.38
N ASP A 313 6.39 17.55 0.19
CA ASP A 313 5.90 17.33 1.55
C ASP A 313 5.25 15.95 1.74
N VAL A 314 5.35 15.42 2.97
CA VAL A 314 4.79 14.12 3.37
C VAL A 314 3.31 14.01 3.02
N CYS A 315 2.53 15.08 3.19
CA CYS A 315 1.10 15.08 2.87
C CYS A 315 0.86 14.72 1.40
N LEU A 316 1.57 15.39 0.46
CA LEU A 316 1.42 15.13 -0.97
C LEU A 316 1.93 13.73 -1.35
N ARG A 317 3.02 13.26 -0.72
CA ARG A 317 3.56 11.91 -0.95
C ARG A 317 2.60 10.81 -0.47
N ARG A 318 1.84 11.04 0.60
CA ARG A 318 0.76 10.12 1.04
C ARG A 318 -0.39 10.05 0.05
N TRP A 319 -0.75 11.17 -0.57
CA TRP A 319 -1.74 11.19 -1.65
C TRP A 319 -1.23 10.49 -2.91
N LEU A 320 0.04 10.70 -3.28
CA LEU A 320 0.68 10.02 -4.41
C LEU A 320 0.69 8.49 -4.25
N ARG A 321 0.95 8.01 -3.02
CA ARG A 321 0.94 6.57 -2.71
C ARG A 321 -0.47 5.98 -2.65
N GLY A 322 -1.49 6.80 -2.36
CA GLY A 322 -2.86 6.36 -2.17
C GLY A 322 -3.48 5.76 -3.43
N ARG A 323 -4.02 4.54 -3.31
CA ARG A 323 -4.80 3.88 -4.38
C ARG A 323 -6.21 4.45 -4.55
N PHE A 324 -6.75 5.11 -3.52
CA PHE A 324 -8.13 5.60 -3.53
C PHE A 324 -8.22 7.10 -3.87
N PRO A 325 -9.27 7.55 -4.57
CA PRO A 325 -9.39 8.94 -5.03
C PRO A 325 -9.74 9.94 -3.90
N ASP A 326 -10.35 9.46 -2.83
CA ASP A 326 -10.97 10.25 -1.76
C ASP A 326 -10.14 10.35 -0.47
N ARG A 327 -9.12 9.49 -0.31
CA ARG A 327 -8.31 9.42 0.91
C ARG A 327 -6.81 9.19 0.63
N PRO A 328 -5.91 9.79 1.44
CA PRO A 328 -4.48 9.52 1.34
C PRO A 328 -4.11 8.15 1.92
N TYR A 329 -2.94 7.62 1.57
CA TYR A 329 -2.39 6.44 2.23
C TYR A 329 -1.88 6.76 3.65
N LYS A 330 -1.71 5.75 4.50
CA LYS A 330 -1.16 5.91 5.85
C LYS A 330 0.30 6.39 5.84
N ALA A 331 1.12 5.80 4.97
CA ALA A 331 2.54 6.14 4.80
C ALA A 331 2.79 7.01 3.55
N PRO A 332 3.85 7.82 3.51
CA PRO A 332 4.22 8.53 2.29
C PRO A 332 4.75 7.57 1.22
N PHE A 333 4.74 8.03 -0.03
CA PHE A 333 5.60 7.50 -1.07
C PHE A 333 7.06 7.82 -0.72
N GLU A 334 7.94 6.83 -0.78
CA GLU A 334 9.36 6.94 -0.47
C GLU A 334 10.19 6.41 -1.63
N LEU A 335 11.38 6.97 -1.78
CA LEU A 335 12.34 6.47 -2.76
C LEU A 335 12.91 5.15 -2.26
N VAL A 336 13.20 4.25 -3.20
CA VAL A 336 13.91 3.01 -2.89
C VAL A 336 15.26 3.36 -2.27
N THR A 337 15.56 2.78 -1.12
CA THR A 337 16.75 3.13 -0.31
C THR A 337 17.99 2.35 -0.73
N LYS A 338 17.83 1.08 -1.11
CA LYS A 338 18.92 0.23 -1.61
C LYS A 338 19.23 0.56 -3.07
N SER A 339 20.51 0.82 -3.37
CA SER A 339 20.98 1.12 -4.72
C SER A 339 20.78 -0.04 -5.70
N SER A 340 20.97 -1.28 -5.26
CA SER A 340 20.73 -2.49 -6.06
C SER A 340 19.26 -2.55 -6.51
N SER A 341 18.33 -2.42 -5.55
CA SER A 341 16.89 -2.40 -5.83
C SER A 341 16.52 -1.22 -6.73
N GLU A 342 17.07 -0.02 -6.50
CA GLU A 342 16.83 1.14 -7.36
C GLU A 342 17.23 0.89 -8.83
N LYS A 343 18.39 0.28 -9.08
CA LYS A 343 18.84 -0.09 -10.43
C LYS A 343 17.82 -0.98 -11.14
N VAL A 344 17.27 -1.98 -10.45
CA VAL A 344 16.27 -2.91 -11.01
C VAL A 344 14.96 -2.19 -11.37
N TYR A 345 14.53 -1.23 -10.56
CA TYR A 345 13.32 -0.45 -10.84
C TYR A 345 13.52 0.45 -12.07
N ARG A 346 14.66 1.16 -12.14
CA ARG A 346 15.04 1.99 -13.29
C ARG A 346 15.14 1.17 -14.57
N LYS A 347 15.71 -0.03 -14.48
CA LYS A 347 15.83 -0.99 -15.59
C LYS A 347 14.46 -1.25 -16.23
N GLU A 348 13.40 -1.41 -15.46
CA GLU A 348 12.08 -1.74 -16.01
C GLU A 348 11.47 -0.61 -16.85
N LEU A 349 11.66 0.66 -16.45
CA LEU A 349 11.23 1.79 -17.27
C LEU A 349 12.08 1.95 -18.53
N LYS A 350 13.40 1.67 -18.45
CA LYS A 350 14.28 1.65 -19.63
C LYS A 350 13.83 0.61 -20.64
N ARG A 351 13.55 -0.62 -20.19
CA ARG A 351 13.00 -1.70 -21.01
C ARG A 351 11.70 -1.29 -21.71
N PHE A 352 10.80 -0.60 -20.99
CA PHE A 352 9.56 -0.06 -21.57
C PHE A 352 9.83 0.89 -22.74
N VAL A 353 10.74 1.86 -22.58
CA VAL A 353 11.10 2.81 -23.64
C VAL A 353 11.73 2.10 -24.83
N CYS A 354 12.70 1.20 -24.59
CA CYS A 354 13.36 0.41 -25.63
C CYS A 354 12.37 -0.45 -26.41
N PHE A 355 11.47 -1.14 -25.72
CA PHE A 355 10.45 -2.00 -26.34
C PHE A 355 9.63 -1.26 -27.39
N TRP A 356 9.03 -0.13 -27.02
CA TRP A 356 8.13 0.60 -27.93
C TRP A 356 8.87 1.31 -29.05
N LEU A 357 10.07 1.83 -28.78
CA LEU A 357 10.87 2.47 -29.82
C LEU A 357 11.38 1.45 -30.82
N ARG A 358 11.93 0.30 -30.40
CA ARG A 358 12.32 -0.76 -31.35
C ARG A 358 11.14 -1.22 -32.17
N LEU A 359 9.98 -1.44 -31.55
CA LEU A 359 8.76 -1.83 -32.25
C LEU A 359 8.32 -0.77 -33.29
N PHE A 360 8.43 0.52 -32.97
CA PHE A 360 8.15 1.64 -33.87
C PHE A 360 9.11 1.70 -35.07
N ARG A 361 10.34 1.20 -34.92
CA ARG A 361 11.36 1.18 -35.99
C ARG A 361 11.17 0.03 -36.97
N LEU A 362 10.39 -1.00 -36.63
CA LEU A 362 10.02 -2.07 -37.55
C LEU A 362 9.02 -1.57 -38.62
N LEU A 363 8.97 -2.28 -39.76
CA LEU A 363 7.95 -1.99 -40.78
C LEU A 363 6.55 -2.27 -40.20
N PRO A 364 5.52 -1.47 -40.55
CA PRO A 364 4.17 -1.66 -39.99
C PRO A 364 3.58 -3.07 -40.18
N VAL A 365 3.95 -3.75 -41.28
CA VAL A 365 3.56 -5.14 -41.54
C VAL A 365 4.19 -6.08 -40.51
N VAL A 366 5.50 -5.93 -40.28
CA VAL A 366 6.28 -6.69 -39.29
C VAL A 366 5.78 -6.40 -37.88
N THR A 367 5.50 -5.13 -37.53
CA THR A 367 4.93 -4.76 -36.22
C THR A 367 3.64 -5.54 -35.91
N ARG A 368 2.75 -5.67 -36.91
CA ARG A 368 1.50 -6.40 -36.75
C ARG A 368 1.71 -7.91 -36.63
N GLU A 369 2.67 -8.45 -37.36
CA GLU A 369 3.04 -9.87 -37.26
C GLU A 369 3.73 -10.20 -35.92
N VAL A 370 4.50 -9.27 -35.36
CA VAL A 370 5.21 -9.46 -34.08
C VAL A 370 4.27 -9.33 -32.89
N THR A 371 3.37 -8.33 -32.89
CA THR A 371 2.54 -8.02 -31.72
C THR A 371 1.09 -8.49 -31.82
N GLY A 372 0.69 -9.07 -32.96
CA GLY A 372 -0.71 -9.37 -33.26
C GLY A 372 -1.59 -8.13 -33.47
N ARG A 373 -1.04 -6.90 -33.35
CA ARG A 373 -1.79 -5.64 -33.45
C ARG A 373 -0.98 -4.50 -34.05
N GLY A 374 -1.66 -3.42 -34.44
CA GLY A 374 -1.00 -2.20 -34.89
C GLY A 374 -0.80 -1.20 -33.76
N LEU A 375 0.13 -0.26 -33.94
CA LEU A 375 0.17 0.98 -33.15
C LEU A 375 -1.03 1.84 -33.49
N ASN A 376 -1.74 2.37 -32.49
CA ASN A 376 -2.80 3.33 -32.75
C ASN A 376 -2.21 4.70 -33.18
N LYS A 377 -3.06 5.61 -33.66
CA LYS A 377 -2.61 6.91 -34.19
C LYS A 377 -1.94 7.79 -33.13
N HIS A 378 -2.35 7.68 -31.87
CA HIS A 378 -1.83 8.48 -30.76
C HIS A 378 -0.46 7.96 -30.31
N GLN A 379 -0.34 6.65 -30.12
CA GLN A 379 0.91 5.95 -29.82
C GLN A 379 1.96 6.20 -30.90
N PHE A 380 1.58 6.05 -32.18
CA PHE A 380 2.48 6.34 -33.30
C PHE A 380 2.96 7.79 -33.30
N ARG A 381 2.06 8.75 -33.00
CA ARG A 381 2.43 10.17 -32.91
C ARG A 381 3.41 10.43 -31.77
N ALA A 382 3.15 9.90 -30.58
CA ALA A 382 4.00 10.07 -29.41
C ALA A 382 5.40 9.47 -29.63
N LEU A 383 5.47 8.26 -30.18
CA LEU A 383 6.73 7.59 -30.52
C LEU A 383 7.50 8.35 -31.61
N ARG A 384 6.80 8.86 -32.63
CA ARG A 384 7.42 9.67 -33.69
C ARG A 384 7.95 11.00 -33.17
N GLU A 385 7.18 11.69 -32.31
CA GLU A 385 7.63 12.94 -31.67
C GLU A 385 8.92 12.68 -30.89
N LEU A 386 8.95 11.65 -30.04
CA LEU A 386 10.15 11.29 -29.28
C LEU A 386 11.33 10.93 -30.19
N TRP A 387 11.11 10.12 -31.24
CA TRP A 387 12.21 9.58 -32.06
C TRP A 387 12.83 10.59 -33.03
N VAL A 388 12.01 11.48 -33.61
CA VAL A 388 12.43 12.42 -34.66
C VAL A 388 12.98 13.71 -34.08
N ASP A 389 12.82 13.93 -32.77
CA ASP A 389 13.26 15.15 -32.10
C ASP A 389 14.75 15.47 -32.36
N ASP A 390 15.02 16.75 -32.61
CA ASP A 390 16.34 17.23 -33.01
C ASP A 390 17.37 17.13 -31.88
N ILE A 391 16.95 16.99 -30.62
CA ILE A 391 17.86 16.79 -29.48
C ILE A 391 18.66 15.49 -29.60
N TRP A 392 18.15 14.49 -30.34
CA TRP A 392 18.85 13.22 -30.58
C TRP A 392 19.79 13.30 -31.79
N ARG A 393 19.98 14.50 -32.35
CA ARG A 393 21.01 14.78 -33.33
C ARG A 393 22.23 15.35 -32.60
N SER A 394 23.05 14.48 -32.01
CA SER A 394 24.40 14.85 -31.60
C SER A 394 25.43 14.11 -32.45
N GLU A 395 26.15 14.92 -33.23
CA GLU A 395 27.42 14.69 -33.95
C GLU A 395 27.63 13.31 -34.56
N GLY A 396 27.21 13.16 -35.83
CA GLY A 396 27.83 12.16 -36.68
C GLY A 396 29.34 12.38 -36.73
N PRO A 397 30.15 11.36 -37.07
CA PRO A 397 31.59 11.53 -37.20
C PRO A 397 31.84 12.71 -38.13
N VAL A 398 32.44 13.77 -37.61
CA VAL A 398 33.02 14.79 -38.46
C VAL A 398 34.19 14.07 -39.13
N ASP A 399 34.03 13.69 -40.39
CA ASP A 399 35.15 13.44 -41.29
C ASP A 399 35.91 14.78 -41.45
N ALA A 400 36.68 15.13 -40.42
CA ALA A 400 37.73 16.13 -40.46
C ALA A 400 39.05 15.38 -40.37
N ASP A 401 39.47 14.87 -41.52
CA ASP A 401 40.88 14.74 -41.85
C ASP A 401 41.54 16.13 -41.71
N THR A 402 41.99 16.45 -40.50
CA THR A 402 43.06 17.41 -40.24
C THR A 402 43.62 17.08 -38.86
N GLY A 403 44.79 16.43 -38.84
CA GLY A 403 45.46 16.07 -37.60
C GLY A 403 45.87 17.29 -36.77
N ASP A 404 45.75 17.14 -35.45
CA ASP A 404 46.84 17.49 -34.55
C ASP A 404 46.67 16.68 -33.25
N SER A 405 47.74 16.00 -32.89
CA SER A 405 47.82 15.15 -31.70
C SER A 405 48.11 16.01 -30.49
N LYS A 406 47.17 16.13 -29.55
CA LYS A 406 47.50 16.42 -28.15
C LYS A 406 46.66 15.57 -27.19
N ASP A 407 47.31 14.47 -26.84
CA ASP A 407 47.26 13.73 -25.59
C ASP A 407 47.19 14.68 -24.37
N GLU A 408 46.05 14.67 -23.68
CA GLU A 408 45.96 14.97 -22.25
C GLU A 408 45.00 13.95 -21.62
N GLY A 409 45.59 12.94 -20.98
CA GLY A 409 44.87 11.93 -20.21
C GLY A 409 44.16 12.54 -19.00
N GLN A 410 42.91 12.14 -18.81
CA GLN A 410 42.20 12.32 -17.56
C GLN A 410 41.53 10.98 -17.21
N ASP A 411 42.09 10.35 -16.18
CA ASP A 411 41.58 9.15 -15.51
C ASP A 411 40.11 9.36 -15.13
N GLY A 412 39.23 8.61 -15.79
CA GLY A 412 37.90 8.28 -15.30
C GLY A 412 37.91 6.81 -14.98
N GLU A 413 37.79 6.47 -13.71
CA GLU A 413 37.68 5.09 -13.23
C GLU A 413 36.48 4.41 -13.90
N GLU A 414 36.77 3.39 -14.71
CA GLU A 414 35.78 2.55 -15.38
C GLU A 414 35.36 1.46 -14.37
N ASP A 415 34.12 1.55 -13.87
CA ASP A 415 33.50 0.44 -13.14
C ASP A 415 33.15 -0.66 -14.16
N GLU A 416 33.79 -1.81 -14.00
CA GLU A 416 33.63 -3.02 -14.80
C GLU A 416 32.17 -3.53 -14.72
N ASP A 417 31.39 -3.42 -15.81
CA ASP A 417 30.17 -4.23 -15.93
C ASP A 417 30.60 -5.67 -16.23
N GLU A 418 30.74 -6.46 -15.17
CA GLU A 418 30.61 -7.91 -15.25
C GLU A 418 29.12 -8.22 -15.42
N ASP A 419 28.77 -8.60 -16.65
CA ASP A 419 27.51 -9.25 -16.99
C ASP A 419 27.50 -10.65 -16.34
N GLU A 420 27.37 -10.71 -15.02
CA GLU A 420 26.94 -11.93 -14.36
C GLU A 420 25.42 -12.02 -14.53
N ASP A 421 25.00 -12.96 -15.38
CA ASP A 421 23.66 -13.54 -15.36
C ASP A 421 23.36 -14.02 -13.93
N GLU A 422 22.84 -13.13 -13.09
CA GLU A 422 22.23 -13.53 -11.83
C GLU A 422 21.02 -14.38 -12.18
N SER A 423 21.22 -15.69 -12.05
CA SER A 423 20.17 -16.68 -11.86
C SER A 423 19.05 -16.07 -11.03
N GLU A 424 17.81 -16.18 -11.52
CA GLU A 424 16.59 -15.66 -10.91
C GLU A 424 16.22 -16.41 -9.60
N ASP A 425 17.16 -16.54 -8.69
CA ASP A 425 16.98 -17.01 -7.32
C ASP A 425 16.83 -15.78 -6.40
N GLU A 426 15.71 -15.06 -6.57
CA GLU A 426 15.24 -14.08 -5.59
C GLU A 426 14.67 -14.85 -4.36
N ASP A 427 15.54 -15.40 -3.52
CA ASP A 427 15.25 -15.74 -2.12
C ASP A 427 15.90 -14.67 -1.21
N GLU A 428 15.48 -13.42 -1.34
CA GLU A 428 15.67 -12.41 -0.29
C GLU A 428 14.32 -11.72 -0.01
N ASP A 429 13.75 -12.08 1.14
CA ASP A 429 12.63 -11.40 1.77
C ASP A 429 13.00 -9.93 2.05
N GLU A 430 12.77 -9.06 1.07
CA GLU A 430 12.79 -7.62 1.29
C GLU A 430 11.36 -7.07 1.27
N ASP A 431 10.80 -7.01 2.48
CA ASP A 431 9.70 -6.15 2.90
C ASP A 431 8.66 -5.85 1.81
N GLY A 432 7.91 -6.90 1.45
CA GLY A 432 6.56 -6.74 0.93
C GLY A 432 5.73 -6.02 1.98
N ASP A 433 5.76 -4.69 1.92
CA ASP A 433 5.07 -3.77 2.81
C ASP A 433 3.62 -4.24 2.95
N ASN A 434 3.33 -4.88 4.08
CA ASN A 434 2.04 -5.47 4.35
C ASN A 434 1.01 -4.36 4.22
N GLU A 435 0.04 -4.53 3.33
CA GLU A 435 -1.22 -3.79 3.35
C GLU A 435 -2.00 -4.21 4.60
N ASP A 436 -1.51 -3.73 5.75
CA ASP A 436 -2.16 -3.78 7.04
C ASP A 436 -3.17 -2.62 7.08
N GLU A 437 -4.39 -2.90 6.63
CA GLU A 437 -5.53 -2.11 7.03
C GLU A 437 -5.91 -2.46 8.47
N GLY A 438 -5.50 -1.59 9.40
CA GLY A 438 -6.23 -1.28 10.63
C GLY A 438 -5.58 -1.69 11.95
N ASN A 439 -4.92 -0.74 12.62
CA ASN A 439 -5.25 -0.29 13.99
C ASN A 439 -4.31 0.88 14.40
N ASP A 440 -4.83 2.12 14.45
CA ASP A 440 -4.11 3.24 15.09
C ASP A 440 -4.55 3.31 16.56
N GLU A 441 -3.71 2.86 17.48
CA GLU A 441 -3.79 3.24 18.90
C GLU A 441 -2.70 4.28 19.19
N ASP A 442 -3.17 5.51 19.38
CA ASP A 442 -2.45 6.70 19.82
C ASP A 442 -1.92 6.51 21.25
N GLU A 443 -0.61 6.26 21.41
CA GLU A 443 0.06 6.34 22.72
C GLU A 443 0.75 7.70 22.88
N GLY A 444 0.13 8.53 23.71
CA GLY A 444 0.63 9.84 24.10
C GLY A 444 1.84 9.77 25.04
N GLU A 445 2.73 10.73 24.80
CA GLU A 445 3.93 11.08 25.56
C GLU A 445 3.69 11.18 27.08
N GLN A 446 4.68 10.73 27.85
CA GLN A 446 4.94 11.21 29.21
C GLN A 446 6.33 11.86 29.22
N GLN A 447 6.35 13.20 29.24
CA GLN A 447 7.51 14.00 29.59
C GLN A 447 7.49 14.15 31.11
N ASP A 448 8.59 13.79 31.78
CA ASP A 448 8.79 14.00 33.21
C ASP A 448 9.63 15.27 33.39
N GLU A 449 9.16 16.16 34.25
CA GLU A 449 9.78 17.44 34.58
C GLU A 449 10.91 17.25 35.61
N THR A 450 12.06 17.87 35.38
CA THR A 450 12.96 18.30 36.47
C THR A 450 13.51 19.68 36.19
N GLU A 451 13.19 20.60 37.10
CA GLU A 451 13.67 21.98 37.23
C GLU A 451 15.17 22.04 37.61
N ASP A 452 15.91 22.99 37.02
CA ASP A 452 16.96 23.82 37.67
C ASP A 452 17.42 24.84 36.59
N GLY A 453 17.26 26.16 36.69
CA GLY A 453 17.82 27.06 37.70
C GLY A 453 18.92 27.92 37.04
N GLY A 454 18.64 29.19 36.70
CA GLY A 454 19.68 30.05 36.11
C GLY A 454 19.21 31.38 35.54
N GLN A 455 19.20 32.41 36.38
CA GLN A 455 18.85 33.80 36.11
C GLN A 455 19.79 34.49 35.10
N ARG A 456 19.28 35.41 34.25
CA ARG A 456 19.80 36.79 34.18
C ARG A 456 18.84 37.75 33.46
N SER A 457 18.48 38.79 34.21
CA SER A 457 17.71 39.98 33.87
C SER A 457 18.40 40.93 32.88
N VAL A 458 17.64 41.55 31.97
CA VAL A 458 17.68 43.03 31.72
C VAL A 458 16.28 43.48 31.25
N ALA A 459 15.69 44.42 31.99
CA ALA A 459 14.48 45.17 31.63
C ALA A 459 14.93 46.46 30.90
N ALA A 460 14.35 46.86 29.76
CA ALA A 460 13.19 47.76 29.62
C ALA A 460 13.63 48.88 28.67
N ASP A 461 12.89 49.14 27.59
CA ASP A 461 12.35 50.47 27.33
C ASP A 461 11.21 50.39 26.31
N ALA A 462 10.17 51.18 26.55
CA ALA A 462 8.97 51.28 25.73
C ALA A 462 9.02 52.62 24.98
N GLY A 463 8.81 52.58 23.66
CA GLY A 463 8.67 53.77 22.83
C GLY A 463 7.78 53.45 21.63
N ASP A 464 6.55 53.92 21.71
CA ASP A 464 5.49 53.84 20.71
C ASP A 464 5.70 54.91 19.63
N GLN A 465 5.75 54.53 18.34
CA GLN A 465 5.30 55.42 17.26
C GLN A 465 5.03 54.68 15.94
N PHE A 466 3.80 54.85 15.48
CA PHE A 466 3.26 54.47 14.17
C PHE A 466 3.88 55.35 13.08
N ASP A 467 4.39 54.77 11.99
CA ASP A 467 4.04 55.16 10.61
C ASP A 467 4.87 54.43 9.52
N ALA A 468 4.15 54.16 8.42
CA ALA A 468 4.59 53.99 7.03
C ALA A 468 5.33 52.71 6.61
N GLU A 469 4.60 51.93 5.79
CA GLU A 469 5.06 51.15 4.64
C GLU A 469 6.57 51.08 4.40
N THR A 470 7.16 49.92 4.69
CA THR A 470 8.21 49.39 3.83
C THR A 470 8.06 47.87 3.81
N THR A 471 7.39 47.41 2.75
CA THR A 471 7.47 46.07 2.19
C THR A 471 8.93 45.65 2.09
N SER A 472 9.47 45.03 3.14
CA SER A 472 10.73 44.31 3.06
C SER A 472 10.43 42.96 2.44
N THR A 473 10.46 43.01 1.12
CA THR A 473 10.50 41.88 0.20
C THR A 473 11.66 40.98 0.62
N TRP A 474 11.39 39.95 1.41
CA TRP A 474 12.24 38.77 1.47
C TRP A 474 12.06 38.04 0.13
N SER A 475 12.65 38.61 -0.92
CA SER A 475 12.86 37.96 -2.21
C SER A 475 13.87 36.82 -2.00
N LEU A 476 13.40 35.68 -1.48
CA LEU A 476 13.98 34.39 -1.83
C LEU A 476 13.54 34.02 -3.25
N ASP A 477 13.88 34.86 -4.22
CA ASP A 477 14.14 34.40 -5.59
C ASP A 477 15.66 34.28 -5.72
N SER A 478 16.24 33.40 -4.91
CA SER A 478 17.39 32.65 -5.39
C SER A 478 16.82 31.77 -6.49
N GLN A 479 16.82 32.30 -7.72
CA GLN A 479 16.51 31.54 -8.90
C GLN A 479 17.60 30.47 -9.02
N GLU A 480 17.36 29.33 -8.37
CA GLU A 480 18.13 28.10 -8.59
C GLU A 480 18.03 27.82 -10.09
N HIS A 481 19.03 28.28 -10.85
CA HIS A 481 19.17 28.00 -12.26
C HIS A 481 19.50 26.52 -12.39
N HIS A 482 18.46 25.68 -12.39
CA HIS A 482 18.62 24.27 -12.71
C HIS A 482 18.95 24.16 -14.21
N PRO A 483 20.04 23.48 -14.59
CA PRO A 483 20.35 23.21 -15.99
C PRO A 483 19.14 22.58 -16.68
N GLN A 484 18.78 23.09 -17.87
CA GLN A 484 17.72 22.48 -18.66
C GLN A 484 18.28 21.22 -19.32
N ASP A 485 17.51 20.13 -19.28
CA ASP A 485 17.82 18.88 -19.99
C ASP A 485 16.69 18.58 -20.98
N PRO A 486 16.80 19.05 -22.24
CA PRO A 486 15.80 18.81 -23.27
C PRO A 486 15.49 17.32 -23.51
N ALA A 487 16.50 16.44 -23.34
CA ALA A 487 16.35 15.00 -23.52
C ALA A 487 15.51 14.39 -22.40
N ALA A 488 15.76 14.77 -21.15
CA ALA A 488 14.91 14.38 -20.03
C ALA A 488 13.48 14.94 -20.16
N ASP A 489 13.33 16.17 -20.67
CA ASP A 489 12.03 16.83 -20.84
C ASP A 489 11.12 16.12 -21.86
N ILE A 490 11.64 15.72 -23.02
CA ILE A 490 10.82 14.99 -24.01
C ILE A 490 10.50 13.58 -23.52
N LEU A 491 11.45 12.93 -22.82
CA LEU A 491 11.23 11.60 -22.24
C LEU A 491 10.15 11.67 -21.15
N LEU A 492 10.14 12.72 -20.33
CA LEU A 492 9.08 12.95 -19.36
C LEU A 492 7.73 13.09 -20.04
N ARG A 493 7.63 13.88 -21.13
CA ARG A 493 6.39 14.03 -21.89
C ARG A 493 5.89 12.68 -22.42
N PHE A 494 6.79 11.90 -23.01
CA PHE A 494 6.46 10.56 -23.52
C PHE A 494 6.02 9.60 -22.42
N CYS A 495 6.79 9.51 -21.32
CA CYS A 495 6.46 8.63 -20.20
C CYS A 495 5.15 9.06 -19.53
N TYR A 496 4.92 10.37 -19.40
CA TYR A 496 3.66 10.91 -18.89
C TYR A 496 2.48 10.52 -19.78
N PHE A 497 2.61 10.67 -21.11
CA PHE A 497 1.61 10.20 -22.06
C PHE A 497 1.29 8.71 -21.89
N ALA A 498 2.32 7.87 -21.70
CA ALA A 498 2.13 6.44 -21.55
C ALA A 498 1.43 6.05 -20.23
N ILE A 499 1.70 6.73 -19.11
CA ILE A 499 1.06 6.43 -17.83
C ILE A 499 -0.37 6.97 -17.73
N THR A 500 -0.71 8.02 -18.50
CA THR A 500 -2.06 8.62 -18.57
C THR A 500 -2.81 8.22 -19.84
N GLU A 501 -2.41 7.13 -20.51
CA GLU A 501 -3.11 6.66 -21.70
C GLU A 501 -4.46 6.03 -21.31
N ASP A 502 -5.55 6.45 -21.95
CA ASP A 502 -6.87 5.87 -21.73
C ASP A 502 -7.06 4.53 -22.45
N PHE A 503 -7.94 3.69 -21.91
CA PHE A 503 -8.32 2.44 -22.57
C PHE A 503 -9.12 2.72 -23.84
N GLU A 504 -8.63 2.21 -24.97
CA GLU A 504 -9.33 2.23 -26.24
C GLU A 504 -10.38 1.11 -26.25
N GLY A 505 -11.65 1.47 -26.41
CA GLY A 505 -12.76 0.51 -26.37
C GLY A 505 -12.96 -0.18 -25.01
N GLY A 506 -12.42 0.39 -23.93
CA GLY A 506 -12.49 -0.20 -22.59
C GLY A 506 -11.56 -1.40 -22.36
N VAL A 507 -10.62 -1.63 -23.28
CA VAL A 507 -9.68 -2.76 -23.19
C VAL A 507 -8.35 -2.27 -22.59
N ALA A 508 -7.99 -2.76 -21.40
CA ALA A 508 -6.77 -2.32 -20.70
C ALA A 508 -5.50 -2.51 -21.52
N SER A 509 -5.41 -3.65 -22.23
CA SER A 509 -4.25 -3.97 -23.05
C SER A 509 -4.05 -3.00 -24.21
N SER A 510 -5.04 -2.20 -24.61
CA SER A 510 -4.87 -1.22 -25.70
C SER A 510 -3.73 -0.23 -25.43
N THR A 511 -3.47 0.06 -24.15
CA THR A 511 -2.44 0.99 -23.73
C THR A 511 -1.04 0.40 -23.88
N MET A 512 -0.05 1.27 -24.07
CA MET A 512 1.35 0.90 -24.23
C MET A 512 1.90 0.22 -22.98
N LEU A 513 1.59 0.76 -21.81
CA LEU A 513 2.19 0.29 -20.56
C LEU A 513 1.59 -1.05 -20.11
N VAL A 514 0.27 -1.27 -20.28
CA VAL A 514 -0.37 -2.55 -19.93
C VAL A 514 0.00 -3.65 -20.91
N TYR A 515 0.13 -3.34 -22.21
CA TYR A 515 0.63 -4.34 -23.15
C TYR A 515 2.09 -4.70 -22.87
N PHE A 516 2.94 -3.71 -22.58
CA PHE A 516 4.31 -3.97 -22.16
C PHE A 516 4.36 -4.83 -20.88
N SER A 517 3.52 -4.55 -19.87
CA SER A 517 3.49 -5.39 -18.67
C SER A 517 3.07 -6.82 -18.97
N ALA A 518 2.17 -7.06 -19.93
CA ALA A 518 1.82 -8.40 -20.39
C ALA A 518 3.02 -9.11 -21.05
N VAL A 519 3.81 -8.40 -21.87
CA VAL A 519 5.06 -8.94 -22.45
C VAL A 519 6.06 -9.31 -21.35
N ARG A 520 6.16 -8.49 -20.30
CA ARG A 520 7.00 -8.79 -19.12
C ARG A 520 6.45 -9.92 -18.26
N GLY A 521 5.24 -10.41 -18.55
CA GLY A 521 4.67 -11.62 -18.02
C GLY A 521 5.14 -12.90 -18.72
N LEU A 522 5.93 -12.79 -19.80
CA LEU A 522 6.57 -13.94 -20.46
C LEU A 522 7.88 -14.31 -19.74
N SER A 523 8.20 -15.60 -19.71
CA SER A 523 9.48 -16.09 -19.22
C SER A 523 10.63 -15.68 -20.15
N THR A 524 11.82 -15.49 -19.61
CA THR A 524 13.03 -15.27 -20.40
C THR A 524 13.80 -16.58 -20.55
N PRO A 525 14.54 -16.79 -21.66
CA PRO A 525 14.77 -15.87 -22.77
C PRO A 525 13.73 -15.92 -23.90
N ASP A 526 13.05 -17.05 -24.11
CA ASP A 526 12.26 -17.29 -25.34
C ASP A 526 10.76 -16.94 -25.22
N GLY A 527 10.26 -16.67 -24.01
CA GLY A 527 8.85 -16.37 -23.80
C GLY A 527 7.91 -17.58 -23.84
N ASP A 528 8.46 -18.78 -23.63
CA ASP A 528 7.70 -20.05 -23.75
C ASP A 528 6.60 -20.23 -22.69
N GLU A 529 6.76 -19.58 -21.53
CA GLU A 529 5.85 -19.71 -20.39
C GLU A 529 5.39 -18.36 -19.85
N TYR A 530 4.27 -18.37 -19.12
CA TYR A 530 3.76 -17.19 -18.41
C TYR A 530 4.16 -17.20 -16.94
N LEU A 531 4.62 -16.05 -16.45
CA LEU A 531 5.02 -15.84 -15.08
C LEU A 531 3.84 -16.00 -14.11
N GLN A 532 4.09 -16.75 -13.05
CA GLN A 532 3.17 -16.90 -11.92
C GLN A 532 3.10 -15.60 -11.09
N PRO A 533 2.04 -15.42 -10.27
CA PRO A 533 1.84 -14.18 -9.51
C PRO A 533 3.03 -13.76 -8.64
N HIS A 534 3.72 -14.71 -8.01
CA HIS A 534 4.86 -14.40 -7.13
C HIS A 534 6.06 -13.81 -7.89
N ARG A 535 6.27 -14.18 -9.16
CA ARG A 535 7.34 -13.64 -10.02
C ARG A 535 6.93 -12.36 -10.72
N PHE A 536 5.63 -12.20 -11.03
CA PHE A 536 5.15 -11.04 -11.77
C PHE A 536 4.79 -9.82 -10.88
N THR A 537 4.33 -10.04 -9.66
CA THR A 537 3.97 -8.93 -8.74
C THR A 537 5.14 -7.98 -8.42
N PRO A 538 6.41 -8.43 -8.30
CA PRO A 538 7.56 -7.52 -8.23
C PRO A 538 7.72 -6.65 -9.47
N ILE A 539 7.50 -7.18 -10.68
CA ILE A 539 7.56 -6.41 -11.94
C ILE A 539 6.48 -5.32 -11.94
N LEU A 540 5.25 -5.64 -11.53
CA LEU A 540 4.18 -4.65 -11.36
C LEU A 540 4.55 -3.57 -10.35
N ALA A 541 5.15 -3.93 -9.21
CA ALA A 541 5.58 -2.97 -8.20
C ALA A 541 6.61 -1.97 -8.76
N ARG A 542 7.57 -2.46 -9.57
CA ARG A 542 8.57 -1.64 -10.27
C ARG A 542 7.89 -0.64 -11.23
N LEU A 543 6.96 -1.12 -12.05
CA LEU A 543 6.20 -0.27 -12.98
C LEU A 543 5.34 0.78 -12.26
N ILE A 544 4.66 0.40 -11.17
CA ILE A 544 3.86 1.32 -10.34
C ILE A 544 4.74 2.41 -9.73
N TYR A 545 5.91 2.03 -9.21
CA TYR A 545 6.86 2.96 -8.63
C TYR A 545 7.36 3.98 -9.66
N CYS A 546 7.84 3.51 -10.81
CA CYS A 546 8.29 4.38 -11.91
C CYS A 546 7.17 5.29 -12.42
N SER A 547 5.94 4.77 -12.53
CA SER A 547 4.77 5.57 -12.93
C SER A 547 4.50 6.71 -11.95
N ARG A 548 4.61 6.46 -10.63
CA ARG A 548 4.44 7.49 -9.60
C ARG A 548 5.54 8.56 -9.63
N LEU A 549 6.79 8.18 -9.92
CA LEU A 549 7.90 9.11 -10.09
C LEU A 549 7.65 10.06 -11.26
N VAL A 550 7.40 9.50 -12.44
CA VAL A 550 7.11 10.26 -13.68
C VAL A 550 5.88 11.14 -13.49
N PHE A 551 4.82 10.61 -12.89
CA PHE A 551 3.60 11.36 -12.62
C PHE A 551 3.85 12.58 -11.73
N LEU A 552 4.56 12.41 -10.62
CA LEU A 552 4.84 13.52 -9.71
C LEU A 552 5.69 14.60 -10.40
N GLU A 553 6.70 14.18 -11.16
CA GLU A 553 7.57 15.08 -11.90
C GLU A 553 6.82 15.86 -12.98
N ALA A 554 5.88 15.23 -13.69
CA ALA A 554 5.07 15.91 -14.70
C ALA A 554 4.07 16.90 -14.08
N VAL A 555 3.40 16.52 -12.99
CA VAL A 555 2.29 17.29 -12.42
C VAL A 555 2.78 18.40 -11.48
N LEU A 556 3.78 18.11 -10.66
CA LEU A 556 4.34 19.03 -9.65
C LEU A 556 5.88 19.13 -9.74
N PRO A 557 6.46 19.49 -10.89
CA PRO A 557 7.91 19.57 -11.02
C PRO A 557 8.48 20.61 -10.07
N ARG A 558 9.61 20.27 -9.45
CA ARG A 558 10.34 21.19 -8.56
C ARG A 558 10.88 22.41 -9.32
N PHE A 559 11.32 22.20 -10.56
CA PHE A 559 11.92 23.18 -11.45
C PHE A 559 11.10 23.34 -12.73
N SER A 560 11.26 24.46 -13.45
CA SER A 560 10.61 24.63 -14.75
C SER A 560 11.33 23.84 -15.83
N ARG A 561 10.56 23.25 -16.75
CA ARG A 561 11.03 22.49 -17.91
C ARG A 561 10.61 23.20 -19.19
N SER A 562 11.51 24.01 -19.75
CA SER A 562 11.19 24.90 -20.87
C SER A 562 10.94 24.13 -22.17
N TYR A 563 11.73 23.09 -22.43
CA TYR A 563 11.56 22.22 -23.60
C TYR A 563 10.30 21.36 -23.47
N GLY A 564 10.03 20.90 -22.25
CA GLY A 564 8.83 20.17 -21.88
C GLY A 564 7.54 20.99 -21.96
N GLY A 565 7.62 22.33 -21.92
CA GLY A 565 6.46 23.20 -21.75
C GLY A 565 5.82 23.07 -20.37
N ILE A 566 6.54 22.52 -19.38
CA ILE A 566 6.02 22.23 -18.05
C ILE A 566 6.47 23.32 -17.08
N ALA A 567 5.50 24.11 -16.62
CA ALA A 567 5.75 25.15 -15.63
C ALA A 567 6.04 24.54 -14.25
N ARG A 568 6.98 25.17 -13.53
CA ARG A 568 7.27 24.89 -12.12
C ARG A 568 5.99 24.81 -11.28
N ARG A 569 5.96 23.92 -10.28
CA ARG A 569 4.83 23.80 -9.35
C ARG A 569 4.48 25.15 -8.70
N PRO A 570 3.19 25.45 -8.48
CA PRO A 570 2.75 26.71 -7.88
C PRO A 570 3.12 26.76 -6.39
N ARG A 571 3.21 27.97 -5.81
CA ARG A 571 3.45 28.13 -4.36
C ARG A 571 2.29 27.62 -3.49
N HIS A 572 1.06 27.60 -4.04
CA HIS A 572 -0.15 27.21 -3.32
C HIS A 572 -1.01 26.28 -4.18
N GLY A 573 -1.93 25.54 -3.54
CA GLY A 573 -2.88 24.68 -4.26
C GLY A 573 -2.28 23.39 -4.83
N LEU A 574 -1.09 22.99 -4.36
CA LEU A 574 -0.38 21.79 -4.80
C LEU A 574 -1.24 20.53 -4.76
N LEU A 575 -1.99 20.32 -3.67
CA LEU A 575 -2.87 19.16 -3.54
C LEU A 575 -4.01 19.15 -4.57
N ARG A 576 -4.57 20.32 -4.89
CA ARG A 576 -5.61 20.45 -5.92
C ARG A 576 -5.06 20.09 -7.29
N ARG A 577 -3.85 20.57 -7.62
CA ARG A 577 -3.16 20.27 -8.87
C ARG A 577 -2.80 18.79 -8.97
N LEU A 578 -2.26 18.19 -7.89
CA LEU A 578 -1.99 16.75 -7.84
C LEU A 578 -3.26 15.92 -8.06
N ASN A 579 -4.33 16.24 -7.34
CA ASN A 579 -5.57 15.46 -7.39
C ASN A 579 -6.38 15.64 -8.66
N ALA A 580 -6.11 16.66 -9.48
CA ALA A 580 -6.76 16.83 -10.78
C ALA A 580 -6.51 15.60 -11.66
N ASP A 581 -5.24 15.26 -11.86
CA ASP A 581 -4.85 14.16 -12.75
C ASP A 581 -4.79 12.83 -12.00
N ARG A 582 -4.44 12.84 -10.70
CA ARG A 582 -4.30 11.60 -9.90
C ARG A 582 -5.60 10.81 -9.83
N ARG A 583 -6.73 11.50 -9.67
CA ARG A 583 -8.05 10.86 -9.55
C ARG A 583 -8.50 10.21 -10.86
N GLU A 584 -8.05 10.75 -11.98
CA GLU A 584 -8.40 10.26 -13.31
C GLU A 584 -7.50 9.12 -13.75
N TYR A 585 -6.18 9.19 -13.45
CA TYR A 585 -5.22 8.25 -14.04
C TYR A 585 -4.43 7.39 -13.05
N MET A 586 -4.35 7.73 -11.75
CA MET A 586 -3.40 7.09 -10.81
C MET A 586 -4.07 6.29 -9.69
N CYS A 587 -5.40 6.20 -9.70
CA CYS A 587 -6.18 5.50 -8.67
C CYS A 587 -6.63 4.12 -9.15
N ASP A 588 -6.98 3.24 -8.21
CA ASP A 588 -7.62 1.98 -8.53
C ASP A 588 -9.01 2.20 -9.15
N GLY A 589 -9.39 1.34 -10.09
CA GLY A 589 -10.65 1.43 -10.83
C GLY A 589 -10.69 2.48 -11.95
N THR A 590 -9.59 3.18 -12.23
CA THR A 590 -9.49 4.08 -13.40
C THR A 590 -9.25 3.28 -14.69
N LEU A 591 -9.72 3.81 -15.82
CA LEU A 591 -9.46 3.22 -17.15
C LEU A 591 -8.09 3.64 -17.70
N SER A 592 -7.06 3.47 -16.88
CA SER A 592 -5.68 3.85 -17.16
C SER A 592 -4.73 2.71 -16.76
N PRO A 593 -3.47 2.71 -17.22
CA PRO A 593 -2.49 1.68 -16.87
C PRO A 593 -2.32 1.50 -15.36
N MET A 594 -2.31 2.60 -14.61
CA MET A 594 -2.15 2.53 -13.16
C MET A 594 -3.36 1.88 -12.46
N GLY A 595 -4.58 2.11 -12.96
CA GLY A 595 -5.77 1.43 -12.44
C GLY A 595 -5.67 -0.09 -12.61
N GLU A 596 -5.24 -0.54 -13.80
CA GLU A 596 -5.04 -1.97 -14.07
C GLU A 596 -3.88 -2.55 -13.24
N PHE A 597 -2.77 -1.84 -13.11
CA PHE A 597 -1.62 -2.32 -12.33
C PHE A 597 -1.94 -2.48 -10.84
N LEU A 598 -2.65 -1.52 -10.25
CA LEU A 598 -3.10 -1.62 -8.84
C LEU A 598 -4.06 -2.79 -8.65
N SER A 599 -4.98 -2.99 -9.59
CA SER A 599 -5.92 -4.12 -9.58
C SER A 599 -5.20 -5.46 -9.69
N LEU A 600 -4.27 -5.61 -10.65
CA LEU A 600 -3.48 -6.83 -10.85
C LEU A 600 -2.56 -7.12 -9.66
N LEU A 601 -1.92 -6.11 -9.08
CA LEU A 601 -1.05 -6.28 -7.93
C LEU A 601 -1.86 -6.76 -6.70
N SER A 602 -3.01 -6.14 -6.43
CA SER A 602 -3.91 -6.57 -5.34
C SER A 602 -4.37 -8.02 -5.54
N TYR A 603 -4.78 -8.36 -6.76
CA TYR A 603 -5.21 -9.72 -7.11
C TYR A 603 -4.09 -10.75 -6.97
N GLY A 604 -2.90 -10.47 -7.52
CA GLY A 604 -1.74 -11.35 -7.43
C GLY A 604 -1.29 -11.57 -5.99
N ASN A 605 -1.29 -10.53 -5.16
CA ASN A 605 -1.00 -10.63 -3.73
C ASN A 605 -2.06 -11.43 -2.96
N ALA A 606 -3.33 -11.34 -3.34
CA ALA A 606 -4.38 -12.18 -2.76
C ALA A 606 -4.18 -13.65 -3.11
N LEU A 607 -3.82 -13.96 -4.37
CA LEU A 607 -3.58 -15.32 -4.84
C LEU A 607 -2.32 -15.94 -4.19
N ARG A 608 -1.23 -15.16 -4.05
CA ARG A 608 -0.02 -15.59 -3.32
C ARG A 608 -0.31 -15.97 -1.87
N ARG A 609 -1.18 -15.20 -1.21
CA ARG A 609 -1.60 -15.48 0.18
C ARG A 609 -2.46 -16.74 0.30
N SER A 610 -3.23 -17.10 -0.73
CA SER A 610 -4.09 -18.28 -0.70
C SER A 610 -3.37 -19.57 -1.13
N GLN A 611 -2.31 -19.47 -1.94
CA GLN A 611 -1.54 -20.63 -2.42
C GLN A 611 -0.53 -21.19 -1.41
N GLY A 612 -0.24 -20.48 -0.31
CA GLY A 612 0.78 -20.89 0.68
C GLY A 612 2.22 -20.76 0.12
N SER A 613 3.22 -21.15 0.92
CA SER A 613 4.62 -21.15 0.46
C SER A 613 4.86 -22.26 -0.56
N THR A 614 5.50 -21.93 -1.69
CA THR A 614 5.92 -22.91 -2.70
C THR A 614 6.95 -23.86 -2.09
N PHE A 615 6.66 -25.15 -2.00
CA PHE A 615 7.62 -26.16 -1.52
C PHE A 615 8.58 -26.51 -2.68
N ARG A 616 9.86 -26.19 -2.55
CA ARG A 616 10.91 -26.75 -3.43
C ARG A 616 11.23 -28.18 -2.97
N PHE A 617 10.81 -29.16 -3.76
CA PHE A 617 11.26 -30.55 -3.60
C PHE A 617 12.65 -30.68 -4.21
N HIS A 618 13.62 -31.03 -3.38
CA HIS A 618 14.93 -31.50 -3.83
C HIS A 618 14.88 -33.02 -3.80
N TRP A 619 15.00 -33.63 -4.98
CA TRP A 619 15.29 -35.06 -5.08
C TRP A 619 16.77 -35.23 -4.76
N SER A 620 17.10 -36.16 -3.87
CA SER A 620 18.49 -36.56 -3.71
C SER A 620 18.88 -37.47 -4.88
N ASP A 621 20.15 -37.44 -5.28
CA ASP A 621 20.66 -38.20 -6.43
C ASP A 621 20.54 -39.74 -6.26
N ASP A 622 20.15 -40.20 -5.07
CA ASP A 622 19.92 -41.60 -4.70
C ASP A 622 18.44 -42.05 -4.73
N GLY A 623 17.49 -41.16 -5.06
CA GLY A 623 16.08 -41.50 -5.32
C GLY A 623 15.15 -41.48 -4.12
#